data_AF-A0A8H6NPJ3-F1
#
_entry.id   AF-A0A8H6NPJ3-F1
#
_cell.length_a   1.000
_cell.length_b   1.000
_cell.length_c   1.000
_cell.angle_alpha   90.00
_cell.angle_beta   90.00
_cell.angle_gamma   90.00
#
_symmetry.space_group_name_H-M   'P 1'
#
loop_
_entity.id
_entity.type
_entity.pdbx_description
1 polymer ?
#
loop_
_entity_poly.entity_id
_entity_poly.type
_entity_poly.pdbx_seq_one_letter_code
_entity_poly.pdbx_strand_id
1 'polypeptide(L)'
;MCFGVTCSTCSKATWRGCGQHIPAALSGIPEDQWCTCTPRVTVNGKEYPPAGSVSIPGMSWLSSFFGGAGSNDKAAQGSKGRQEI
;
A
#
# COMPACT_ATOMS: atom_id res chain seq x y z
N MET A 1 6.78 -7.14 -10.96
CA MET A 1 6.78 -8.20 -9.90
C MET A 1 6.56 -7.55 -8.54
N CYS A 2 6.22 -8.32 -7.51
CA CYS A 2 6.34 -7.90 -6.11
C CYS A 2 7.33 -8.84 -5.39
N PHE A 3 7.98 -8.35 -4.34
CA PHE A 3 8.96 -9.12 -3.56
C PHE A 3 8.88 -8.76 -2.07
N GLY A 4 9.23 -9.71 -1.20
CA GLY A 4 9.27 -9.50 0.25
C GLY A 4 10.43 -8.59 0.67
N VAL A 5 10.20 -7.74 1.67
CA VAL A 5 11.22 -6.89 2.32
C VAL A 5 10.90 -6.74 3.81
N THR A 6 11.90 -6.44 4.64
CA THR A 6 11.64 -5.99 6.02
C THR A 6 11.10 -4.56 6.03
N CYS A 7 10.08 -4.28 6.85
CA CYS A 7 9.57 -2.93 7.04
C CYS A 7 10.43 -2.17 8.06
N SER A 8 10.91 -0.97 7.69
CA SER A 8 11.74 -0.12 8.56
C SER A 8 11.01 0.48 9.78
N THR A 9 9.68 0.39 9.85
CA THR A 9 8.87 0.96 10.94
C THR A 9 8.45 -0.07 11.97
N CYS A 10 8.15 -1.31 11.56
CA CYS A 10 7.64 -2.37 12.43
C CYS A 10 8.62 -3.55 12.60
N SER A 11 9.75 -3.56 11.87
CA SER A 11 10.74 -4.64 11.75
C SER A 11 10.21 -6.02 11.32
N LYS A 12 8.89 -6.18 11.13
CA LYS A 12 8.23 -7.35 10.55
C LYS A 12 8.32 -7.35 9.01
N ALA A 13 8.01 -8.49 8.41
CA ALA A 13 8.02 -8.65 6.95
C ALA A 13 6.88 -7.87 6.29
N THR A 14 7.17 -7.28 5.13
CA THR A 14 6.19 -6.72 4.21
C THR A 14 6.66 -6.99 2.77
N TRP A 15 6.12 -6.26 1.79
CA TRP A 15 6.37 -6.41 0.37
C TRP A 15 6.63 -5.05 -0.29
N ARG A 16 7.17 -5.07 -1.50
CA ARG A 16 7.27 -3.94 -2.43
C ARG A 16 6.77 -4.37 -3.81
N GLY A 17 6.19 -3.43 -4.57
CA GLY A 17 5.75 -3.66 -5.94
C GLY A 17 4.36 -3.08 -6.24
N CYS A 18 3.65 -3.70 -7.19
CA CYS A 18 2.39 -3.22 -7.75
C CYS A 18 1.10 -3.72 -7.05
N GLY A 19 1.20 -4.38 -5.90
CA GLY A 19 0.03 -4.79 -5.08
C GLY A 19 -0.80 -5.97 -5.63
N GLN A 20 -0.64 -6.37 -6.89
CA GLN A 20 -1.35 -7.56 -7.40
C GLN A 20 -0.68 -8.89 -7.03
N HIS A 21 0.60 -8.87 -6.65
CA HIS A 21 1.38 -10.08 -6.34
C HIS A 21 1.79 -10.15 -4.85
N ILE A 22 1.04 -9.49 -3.95
CA ILE A 22 1.39 -9.44 -2.52
C ILE A 22 1.41 -10.83 -1.91
N PRO A 23 0.33 -11.62 -2.02
CA PRO A 23 0.36 -13.24 -0.74
C PRO A 23 1.41 -14.21 -1.35
N ALA A 24 1.87 -13.92 -2.57
CA ALA A 24 2.98 -14.55 -3.29
C ALA A 24 4.36 -13.95 -2.91
N ALA A 25 4.47 -12.63 -2.79
CA ALA A 25 5.65 -11.96 -2.21
C ALA A 25 5.83 -12.25 -0.71
N LEU A 26 4.77 -12.71 -0.04
CA LEU A 26 4.75 -13.19 1.35
C LEU A 26 4.64 -14.74 1.43
N SER A 27 4.80 -15.46 0.31
CA SER A 27 4.68 -16.92 0.26
C SER A 27 5.78 -17.59 1.10
N GLY A 28 5.38 -18.24 2.19
CA GLY A 28 6.30 -18.87 3.16
C GLY A 28 6.51 -18.06 4.46
N ILE A 29 5.93 -16.87 4.59
CA ILE A 29 5.98 -16.07 5.82
C ILE A 29 4.63 -16.18 6.55
N PRO A 30 4.57 -16.63 7.82
CA PRO A 30 3.31 -16.74 8.55
C PRO A 30 2.71 -15.37 8.87
N GLU A 31 1.38 -15.30 8.99
CA GLU A 31 0.65 -14.02 9.12
C GLU A 31 1.01 -13.23 10.38
N ASP A 32 1.48 -13.88 11.46
CA ASP A 32 2.05 -13.18 12.63
C ASP A 32 3.31 -12.37 12.27
N GLN A 33 4.17 -12.85 11.37
CA GLN A 33 5.38 -12.14 10.97
C GLN A 33 5.14 -11.05 9.90
N TRP A 34 3.87 -10.83 9.50
CA TRP A 34 3.52 -9.73 8.60
C TRP A 34 3.45 -8.40 9.36
N CYS A 35 3.78 -7.29 8.69
CA CYS A 35 3.76 -5.97 9.30
C CYS A 35 2.32 -5.55 9.68
N THR A 36 2.16 -4.99 10.88
CA THR A 36 0.87 -4.57 11.42
C THR A 36 0.53 -3.10 11.13
N CYS A 37 1.40 -2.36 10.44
CA CYS A 37 1.19 -0.95 10.09
C CYS A 37 -0.08 -0.72 9.26
N THR A 38 -0.62 0.50 9.38
CA THR A 38 -1.72 1.04 8.58
C THR A 38 -1.21 2.03 7.52
N PRO A 39 -1.94 2.29 6.42
CA PRO A 39 -3.19 1.62 6.00
C PRO A 39 -2.92 0.21 5.47
N ARG A 40 -3.91 -0.69 5.51
CA ARG A 40 -3.80 -2.04 4.94
C ARG A 40 -4.36 -2.10 3.52
N VAL A 41 -4.05 -3.16 2.78
CA VAL A 41 -4.38 -3.26 1.35
C VAL A 41 -5.13 -4.56 1.06
N THR A 42 -6.40 -4.43 0.65
CA THR A 42 -7.27 -5.56 0.30
C THR A 42 -7.05 -5.99 -1.15
N VAL A 43 -6.68 -7.25 -1.36
CA VAL A 43 -6.34 -7.82 -2.67
C VAL A 43 -6.98 -9.20 -2.80
N ASN A 44 -7.84 -9.38 -3.81
CA ASN A 44 -8.67 -10.58 -3.98
C ASN A 44 -9.47 -10.94 -2.72
N GLY A 45 -10.04 -9.93 -2.04
CA GLY A 45 -10.86 -10.10 -0.84
C GLY A 45 -10.10 -10.36 0.45
N LYS A 46 -8.77 -10.64 0.42
CA LYS A 46 -7.96 -10.74 1.65
C LYS A 46 -7.10 -9.50 1.89
N GLU A 47 -6.98 -9.14 3.15
CA GLU A 47 -6.19 -8.00 3.61
C GLU A 47 -4.72 -8.44 3.81
N TYR A 48 -3.80 -7.77 3.13
CA TYR A 48 -2.36 -7.89 3.37
C TYR A 48 -1.83 -6.56 3.99
N PRO A 49 -0.61 -6.54 4.59
CA PRO A 49 0.06 -5.31 5.02
C PRO A 49 0.16 -4.21 3.94
N PRO A 50 0.36 -2.93 4.32
CA PRO A 50 0.85 -1.90 3.40
C PRO A 50 2.13 -2.35 2.70
N ALA A 51 2.32 -1.91 1.46
CA ALA A 51 3.66 -1.90 0.88
C ALA A 51 4.62 -1.17 1.82
N GLY A 52 5.88 -1.59 1.87
CA GLY A 52 6.91 -0.76 2.47
C GLY A 52 6.93 0.63 1.81
N SER A 53 7.39 1.64 2.58
CA SER A 53 7.33 3.10 2.42
C SER A 53 6.11 3.84 3.01
N VAL A 54 6.35 4.35 4.22
CA VAL A 54 5.99 5.70 4.68
C VAL A 54 4.50 6.04 4.70
N SER A 55 3.89 5.85 5.88
CA SER A 55 2.91 6.81 6.39
C SER A 55 3.60 8.17 6.57
N ILE A 56 2.97 9.26 6.13
CA ILE A 56 3.43 10.64 6.37
C ILE A 56 2.55 11.24 7.49
N PRO A 57 2.93 11.08 8.78
CA PRO A 57 2.23 11.73 9.87
C PRO A 57 2.48 13.24 9.81
N GLY A 58 1.53 14.01 9.26
CA GLY A 58 1.59 15.47 9.29
C GLY A 58 1.12 16.24 8.06
N MET A 59 0.51 15.61 7.04
CA MET A 59 0.06 16.36 5.84
C MET A 59 -1.36 16.96 5.95
N SER A 60 -2.19 16.47 6.88
CA SER A 60 -3.63 16.80 6.96
C SER A 60 -4.00 18.20 7.43
N TRP A 61 -3.03 19.04 7.84
CA TRP A 61 -3.29 20.41 8.31
C TRP A 61 -3.03 21.49 7.25
N LEU A 62 -2.24 21.21 6.22
CA LEU A 62 -1.92 22.18 5.16
C LEU A 62 -3.13 22.50 4.25
N SER A 63 -4.05 21.54 4.10
CA SER A 63 -5.25 21.67 3.25
C SER A 63 -6.23 22.78 3.67
N SER A 64 -6.08 23.34 4.88
CA SER A 64 -6.92 24.43 5.40
C SER A 64 -6.35 25.83 5.15
N PHE A 65 -5.13 25.96 4.60
CA PHE A 65 -4.45 27.26 4.47
C PHE A 65 -4.25 27.75 3.02
N PHE A 66 -4.41 26.88 2.02
CA PHE A 66 -4.41 27.26 0.60
C PHE A 66 -5.67 26.73 -0.09
N GLY A 67 -6.60 27.64 -0.39
CA GLY A 67 -7.87 27.30 -1.01
C GLY A 67 -7.74 26.98 -2.50
N GLY A 68 -8.03 25.73 -2.87
CA GLY A 68 -8.65 25.39 -4.15
C GLY A 68 -7.79 25.40 -5.42
N ALA A 69 -6.75 24.55 -5.50
CA ALA A 69 -6.23 24.06 -6.79
C ALA A 69 -5.39 22.76 -6.64
N GLY A 70 -5.51 21.84 -7.60
CA GLY A 70 -4.43 20.92 -8.00
C GLY A 70 -4.24 19.60 -7.23
N SER A 71 -4.56 18.51 -7.91
CA SER A 71 -4.27 17.09 -7.61
C SER A 71 -2.84 16.74 -7.14
N ASN A 72 -2.65 15.55 -6.51
CA ASN A 72 -2.06 14.35 -7.18
C ASN A 72 -1.78 13.15 -6.23
N ASP A 73 -2.80 12.36 -5.90
CA ASP A 73 -2.66 11.15 -5.06
C ASP A 73 -2.60 9.84 -5.86
N LYS A 74 -1.56 9.67 -6.71
CA LYS A 74 -1.36 8.43 -7.49
C LYS A 74 -0.57 7.37 -6.72
N ALA A 75 -1.28 6.56 -5.92
CA ALA A 75 -0.76 5.28 -5.43
C ALA A 75 -1.84 4.18 -5.40
N ALA A 76 -1.54 3.02 -5.98
CA ALA A 76 -2.24 1.74 -5.78
C ALA A 76 -3.75 1.64 -6.12
N GLN A 77 -4.19 2.10 -7.30
CA GLN A 77 -5.39 1.54 -7.93
C GLN A 77 -5.09 1.06 -9.36
N GLY A 78 -5.17 -0.26 -9.55
CA GLY A 78 -5.06 -0.90 -10.86
C GLY A 78 -6.15 -1.96 -11.02
N SER A 79 -7.22 -1.64 -11.75
CA SER A 79 -8.26 -2.59 -12.18
C SER A 79 -9.08 -2.08 -13.38
N LYS A 80 -8.61 -2.43 -14.58
CA LYS A 80 -9.41 -3.04 -15.67
C LYS A 80 -10.87 -2.57 -15.85
N GLY A 81 -11.16 -1.80 -16.92
CA GLY A 81 -12.53 -1.65 -17.41
C GLY A 81 -12.77 -0.73 -18.62
N ARG A 82 -13.05 -1.34 -19.78
CA ARG A 82 -14.01 -0.89 -20.82
C ARG A 82 -13.73 0.39 -21.64
N GLN A 83 -13.04 0.20 -22.77
CA GLN A 83 -13.47 0.72 -24.09
C GLN A 83 -14.82 0.06 -24.47
N GLU A 84 -15.69 0.52 -25.36
CA GLU A 84 -15.68 1.59 -26.39
C GLU A 84 -17.13 2.05 -26.67
N ILE A 85 -17.31 3.25 -27.25
CA ILE A 85 -17.92 3.51 -28.59
C ILE A 85 -17.36 4.83 -29.14
#